data_AF-A0A024UU19-F1
#
_entry.id   AF-A0A024UU19-F1
#
_cell.length_a   1.000
_cell.length_b   1.000
_cell.length_c   1.000
_cell.angle_alpha   90.00
_cell.angle_beta   90.00
_cell.angle_gamma   90.00
#
_symmetry.space_group_name_H-M   'P 1'
#
loop_
_entity.id
_entity.type
_entity.pdbx_description
1 polymer ?
#
loop_
_entity_poly.entity_id
_entity_poly.type
_entity_poly.pdbx_seq_one_letter_code
_entity_poly.pdbx_strand_id
1 'polypeptide(L)'
;MTGSSAMSVADSHITRASLRTLDKERIRQKALQMKMKEKLRMSMCVRIQKLAKKSPQVAQNLSINILAHLQQNALSTQVSDDQLVALVRQWSHQASQTDGEKPSSKHGATGIDDSHQTEKPRSRKVSKTTPHASSRSAKSESQGGDSPYTTEAQLQQRSVGFVLPQKKSPKKHKQGDIWNDLVQYQGLVEAQEAQIKRVEREAKKSQWSSELEAQIAAKQLRQHERSVEDEKYFEESMKNLQRLNEIEEEKERRRIERAKEQNVIQEEQRQFKLKKKQEELNARREAEARMAETIARQKKEEEAKEIARKEAEMKKMAKVLLENSEQLNIKKQLKQADRELELKLAEDYIRMEERKEALRQKGLEDLSMRIQAKMKFFDDTSKAEMDMKNKEDELRVLRYQADYEKKQMELEAKKKHDAAERNQAQQEYLKAQIKLKKDRESHEKEEYNKQADMWRNEREANEKKERLLQQQRAHKNQMQQNWLKQQIEAKEQQLLKADHTNLEVQINQSLLQKVNEMKHSDAVSTVAGKTRQRSRELHDVEKRTDSRKLKDPRLKPTTRK
;
A
#
# COMPACT_ATOMS: atom_id res chain seq x y z
N MET A 1 -48.43 -5.04 -78.54
CA MET A 1 -47.17 -4.73 -77.85
C MET A 1 -47.32 -5.14 -76.39
N THR A 2 -46.30 -5.76 -75.79
CA THR A 2 -46.24 -6.10 -74.36
C THR A 2 -45.32 -5.10 -73.65
N GLY A 3 -45.73 -4.57 -72.49
CA GLY A 3 -44.94 -3.55 -71.80
C GLY A 3 -45.47 -3.15 -70.41
N SER A 4 -44.73 -3.57 -69.39
CA SER A 4 -44.53 -2.90 -68.09
C SER A 4 -45.72 -2.27 -67.34
N SER A 5 -46.15 -2.93 -66.26
CA SER A 5 -46.57 -2.30 -64.99
C SER A 5 -46.50 -3.30 -63.83
N ALA A 6 -45.30 -3.81 -63.53
CA ALA A 6 -45.10 -4.86 -62.52
C ALA A 6 -43.80 -4.73 -61.67
N MET A 7 -43.12 -3.58 -61.68
CA MET A 7 -41.95 -3.33 -60.81
C MET A 7 -41.89 -1.87 -60.30
N SER A 8 -42.62 -1.56 -59.22
CA SER A 8 -42.41 -0.31 -58.46
C SER A 8 -42.95 -0.31 -57.01
N VAL A 9 -43.10 -1.48 -56.38
CA VAL A 9 -43.62 -1.60 -54.99
C VAL A 9 -42.80 -2.60 -54.16
N ALA A 10 -41.47 -2.65 -54.38
CA ALA A 10 -40.54 -3.50 -53.62
C ALA A 10 -39.70 -2.72 -52.60
N ASP A 11 -39.27 -1.50 -52.94
CA ASP A 11 -38.36 -0.69 -52.12
C ASP A 11 -39.09 0.42 -51.34
N SER A 12 -39.54 0.13 -50.13
CA SER A 12 -39.84 1.16 -49.09
C SER A 12 -40.22 0.62 -47.69
N HIS A 13 -40.19 -0.70 -47.43
CA HIS A 13 -40.67 -1.28 -46.16
C HIS A 13 -39.61 -1.99 -45.29
N ILE A 14 -38.41 -1.39 -45.17
CA ILE A 14 -37.49 -1.72 -44.07
C ILE A 14 -38.05 -1.13 -42.77
N THR A 15 -38.90 -1.90 -42.09
CA THR A 15 -39.51 -1.50 -40.81
C THR A 15 -38.45 -1.21 -39.74
N ARG A 16 -38.76 -0.28 -38.83
CA ARG A 16 -37.88 0.16 -37.72
C ARG A 16 -37.42 -0.98 -36.79
N ALA A 17 -38.08 -2.13 -36.83
CA ALA A 17 -37.67 -3.37 -36.16
C ALA A 17 -36.50 -4.07 -36.88
N SER A 18 -36.52 -4.13 -38.22
CA SER A 18 -35.49 -4.78 -39.05
C SER A 18 -34.11 -4.17 -38.85
N LEU A 19 -34.02 -2.83 -38.83
CA LEU A 19 -32.78 -2.11 -38.49
C LEU A 19 -32.24 -2.48 -37.10
N ARG A 20 -33.12 -2.63 -36.10
CA ARG A 20 -32.73 -3.03 -34.73
C ARG A 20 -32.31 -4.50 -34.64
N THR A 21 -32.80 -5.38 -35.50
CA THR A 21 -32.31 -6.77 -35.59
C THR A 21 -30.97 -6.85 -36.33
N LEU A 22 -30.77 -6.05 -37.38
CA LEU A 22 -29.51 -5.97 -38.11
C LEU A 22 -28.37 -5.47 -37.19
N ASP A 23 -28.59 -4.45 -36.37
CA ASP A 23 -27.58 -4.00 -35.40
C ASP A 23 -27.29 -5.05 -34.32
N LYS A 24 -28.31 -5.75 -33.81
CA LYS A 24 -28.10 -6.87 -32.85
C LYS A 24 -27.25 -7.99 -33.46
N GLU A 25 -27.49 -8.34 -34.72
CA GLU A 25 -26.72 -9.38 -35.39
C GLU A 25 -25.30 -8.91 -35.74
N ARG A 26 -25.14 -7.65 -36.15
CA ARG A 26 -23.82 -7.00 -36.34
C ARG A 26 -23.01 -6.97 -35.02
N ILE A 27 -23.67 -6.75 -33.88
CA ILE A 27 -23.04 -6.84 -32.55
C ILE A 27 -22.66 -8.28 -32.20
N ARG A 28 -23.51 -9.28 -32.48
CA ARG A 28 -23.19 -10.71 -32.30
C ARG A 28 -21.99 -11.14 -33.16
N GLN A 29 -21.99 -10.78 -34.44
CA GLN A 29 -20.89 -11.05 -35.36
C GLN A 29 -19.59 -10.37 -34.89
N LYS A 30 -19.66 -9.11 -34.42
CA LYS A 30 -18.50 -8.42 -33.82
C LYS A 30 -18.00 -9.12 -32.54
N ALA A 31 -18.90 -9.62 -31.68
CA ALA A 31 -18.54 -10.38 -30.49
C ALA A 31 -17.90 -11.74 -30.83
N LEU A 32 -18.42 -12.45 -31.83
CA LEU A 32 -17.82 -13.69 -32.36
C LEU A 32 -16.43 -13.42 -32.96
N GLN A 33 -16.26 -12.37 -33.77
CA GLN A 33 -14.97 -11.95 -34.32
C GLN A 33 -13.96 -11.62 -33.20
N MET A 34 -14.37 -10.89 -32.15
CA MET A 34 -13.51 -10.61 -31.00
C MET A 34 -13.09 -11.89 -30.28
N LYS A 35 -14.03 -12.82 -30.03
CA LYS A 35 -13.75 -14.12 -29.41
C LYS A 35 -12.81 -14.99 -30.26
N MET A 36 -12.92 -14.93 -31.59
CA MET A 36 -12.00 -15.62 -32.51
C MET A 36 -10.61 -14.97 -32.52
N LYS A 37 -10.52 -13.63 -32.54
CA LYS A 37 -9.23 -12.91 -32.42
C LYS A 37 -8.54 -13.21 -31.08
N GLU A 38 -9.29 -13.29 -30.00
CA GLU A 38 -8.75 -13.65 -28.67
C GLU A 38 -8.28 -15.11 -28.60
N LYS A 39 -9.06 -16.06 -29.15
CA LYS A 39 -8.63 -17.47 -29.26
C LYS A 39 -7.34 -17.60 -30.10
N LEU A 40 -7.21 -16.83 -31.18
CA LEU A 40 -6.00 -16.78 -32.00
C LEU A 40 -4.81 -16.18 -31.24
N ARG A 41 -5.00 -15.07 -30.52
CA ARG A 41 -3.98 -14.44 -29.65
C ARG A 41 -3.48 -15.40 -28.57
N MET A 42 -4.36 -16.14 -27.92
CA MET A 42 -4.00 -17.12 -26.88
C MET A 42 -3.26 -18.31 -27.48
N SER A 43 -3.71 -18.84 -28.63
CA SER A 43 -3.00 -19.90 -29.37
C SER A 43 -1.58 -19.46 -29.77
N MET A 44 -1.45 -18.25 -30.32
CA MET A 44 -0.16 -17.67 -30.70
C MET A 44 0.77 -17.46 -29.48
N CYS A 45 0.22 -16.96 -28.36
CA CYS A 45 0.95 -16.82 -27.11
C CYS A 45 1.51 -18.18 -26.60
N VAL A 46 0.71 -19.25 -26.64
CA VAL A 46 1.15 -20.59 -26.24
C VAL A 46 2.21 -21.15 -27.18
N ARG A 47 2.11 -20.94 -28.50
CA ARG A 47 3.17 -21.30 -29.46
C ARG A 47 4.48 -20.55 -29.16
N ILE A 48 4.42 -19.24 -28.90
CA ILE A 48 5.60 -18.42 -28.55
C ILE A 48 6.25 -18.91 -27.25
N GLN A 49 5.47 -19.25 -26.22
CA GLN A 49 6.00 -19.83 -24.96
C GLN A 49 6.73 -21.15 -25.21
N LYS A 50 6.13 -22.07 -25.99
CA LYS A 50 6.73 -23.39 -26.28
C LYS A 50 7.99 -23.29 -27.14
N LEU A 51 7.96 -22.53 -28.23
CA LEU A 51 9.03 -22.49 -29.23
C LEU A 51 10.19 -21.58 -28.84
N ALA A 52 9.89 -20.39 -28.28
CA ALA A 52 10.88 -19.36 -27.99
C ALA A 52 11.22 -19.21 -26.50
N LYS A 53 10.66 -20.06 -25.63
CA LYS A 53 10.89 -20.11 -24.17
C LYS A 53 10.74 -18.75 -23.47
N LYS A 54 9.87 -17.87 -23.99
CA LYS A 54 9.56 -16.55 -23.41
C LYS A 54 8.57 -16.68 -22.25
N SER A 55 8.68 -15.82 -21.23
CA SER A 55 7.74 -15.78 -20.11
C SER A 55 6.31 -15.43 -20.58
N PRO A 56 5.25 -15.80 -19.83
CA PRO A 56 3.87 -15.62 -20.30
C PRO A 56 3.50 -14.17 -20.67
N GLN A 57 3.93 -13.18 -19.89
CA GLN A 57 3.70 -11.75 -20.18
C GLN A 57 4.43 -11.30 -21.45
N VAL A 58 5.71 -11.69 -21.63
CA VAL A 58 6.49 -11.34 -22.82
C VAL A 58 5.90 -12.01 -24.07
N ALA A 59 5.50 -13.28 -23.98
CA ALA A 59 4.82 -13.99 -25.05
C ALA A 59 3.43 -13.40 -25.38
N GLN A 60 2.72 -12.85 -24.39
CA GLN A 60 1.43 -12.19 -24.57
C GLN A 60 1.55 -10.84 -25.30
N ASN A 61 2.61 -10.07 -25.00
CA ASN A 61 2.90 -8.81 -25.70
C ASN A 61 3.41 -9.09 -27.13
N LEU A 62 4.32 -10.05 -27.30
CA LEU A 62 4.77 -10.48 -28.62
C LEU A 62 3.63 -11.02 -29.48
N SER A 63 2.65 -11.75 -28.91
CA SER A 63 1.50 -12.25 -29.68
C SER A 63 0.58 -11.13 -30.17
N ILE A 64 0.47 -10.01 -29.46
CA ILE A 64 -0.24 -8.81 -29.95
C ILE A 64 0.52 -8.21 -31.13
N ASN A 65 1.81 -7.92 -30.95
CA ASN A 65 2.61 -7.21 -31.95
C ASN A 65 2.75 -8.02 -33.25
N ILE A 66 2.98 -9.33 -33.14
CA ILE A 66 3.06 -10.24 -34.29
C ILE A 66 1.71 -10.33 -35.01
N LEU A 67 0.59 -10.44 -34.31
CA LEU A 67 -0.74 -10.44 -34.96
C LEU A 67 -1.09 -9.08 -35.58
N ALA A 68 -0.67 -7.96 -34.99
CA ALA A 68 -0.82 -6.64 -35.58
C ALA A 68 0.01 -6.49 -36.87
N HIS A 69 1.27 -6.91 -36.85
CA HIS A 69 2.16 -6.91 -38.02
C HIS A 69 1.63 -7.78 -39.17
N LEU A 70 1.13 -9.00 -38.86
CA LEU A 70 0.50 -9.86 -39.85
C LEU A 70 -0.78 -9.22 -40.44
N GLN A 71 -1.61 -8.58 -39.60
CA GLN A 71 -2.83 -7.91 -40.06
C GLN A 71 -2.52 -6.64 -40.89
N GLN A 72 -1.45 -5.91 -40.58
CA GLN A 72 -1.01 -4.73 -41.34
C GLN A 72 -0.44 -5.10 -42.71
N ASN A 73 0.35 -6.17 -42.80
CA ASN A 73 1.01 -6.60 -44.03
C ASN A 73 0.15 -7.59 -44.86
N ALA A 74 -1.13 -7.76 -44.52
CA ALA A 74 -2.06 -8.73 -45.12
C ALA A 74 -1.54 -10.19 -45.19
N LEU A 75 -0.62 -10.56 -44.26
CA LEU A 75 -0.01 -11.89 -44.21
C LEU A 75 -0.94 -12.91 -43.53
N SER A 76 -0.79 -14.19 -43.92
CA SER A 76 -1.56 -15.28 -43.32
C SER A 76 -1.37 -15.35 -41.80
N THR A 77 -2.47 -15.51 -41.07
CA THR A 77 -2.45 -15.75 -39.62
C THR A 77 -1.96 -17.16 -39.26
N GLN A 78 -1.86 -18.06 -40.24
CA GLN A 78 -1.20 -19.37 -40.10
C GLN A 78 0.28 -19.27 -40.52
N VAL A 79 1.08 -18.74 -39.60
CA VAL A 79 2.55 -18.67 -39.71
C VAL A 79 3.16 -20.02 -39.30
N SER A 80 4.22 -20.49 -39.97
CA SER A 80 4.96 -21.71 -39.57
C SER A 80 5.77 -21.49 -38.28
N ASP A 81 6.20 -22.57 -37.60
CA ASP A 81 6.93 -22.44 -36.34
C ASP A 81 8.28 -21.71 -36.52
N ASP A 82 9.02 -21.96 -37.60
CA ASP A 82 10.28 -21.28 -37.90
C ASP A 82 10.09 -19.78 -38.21
N GLN A 83 9.07 -19.44 -39.01
CA GLN A 83 8.71 -18.05 -39.30
C GLN A 83 8.26 -17.32 -38.03
N LEU A 84 7.54 -18.01 -37.14
CA LEU A 84 7.13 -17.46 -35.85
C LEU A 84 8.33 -17.22 -34.93
N VAL A 85 9.33 -18.12 -34.90
CA VAL A 85 10.59 -17.92 -34.17
C VAL A 85 11.40 -16.76 -34.76
N ALA A 86 11.45 -16.62 -36.08
CA ALA A 86 12.12 -15.49 -36.75
C ALA A 86 11.46 -14.14 -36.38
N LEU A 87 10.13 -14.04 -36.48
CA LEU A 87 9.38 -12.85 -36.05
C LEU A 87 9.54 -12.56 -34.56
N VAL A 88 9.52 -13.59 -33.70
CA VAL A 88 9.78 -13.42 -32.25
C VAL A 88 11.18 -12.89 -31.99
N ARG A 89 12.21 -13.31 -32.74
CA ARG A 89 13.56 -12.73 -32.64
C ARG A 89 13.57 -11.28 -33.09
N GLN A 90 13.05 -10.96 -34.27
CA GLN A 90 12.99 -9.60 -34.82
C GLN A 90 12.33 -8.61 -33.83
N TRP A 91 11.13 -8.94 -33.34
CA TRP A 91 10.39 -8.09 -32.41
C TRP A 91 11.00 -8.08 -30.99
N SER A 92 11.65 -9.16 -30.56
CA SER A 92 12.43 -9.19 -29.31
C SER A 92 13.75 -8.40 -29.39
N HIS A 93 14.21 -8.03 -30.59
CA HIS A 93 15.38 -7.16 -30.80
C HIS A 93 15.00 -5.70 -31.05
N GLN A 94 13.89 -5.42 -31.74
CA GLN A 94 13.34 -4.05 -31.81
C GLN A 94 13.05 -3.48 -30.41
N ALA A 95 12.49 -4.29 -29.51
CA ALA A 95 12.27 -3.93 -28.11
C ALA A 95 13.56 -3.60 -27.32
N SER A 96 14.75 -3.93 -27.87
CA SER A 96 16.06 -3.54 -27.30
C SER A 96 16.78 -2.43 -28.09
N GLN A 97 16.16 -1.90 -29.15
CA GLN A 97 16.70 -0.78 -29.94
C GLN A 97 15.85 0.49 -29.83
N THR A 98 14.54 0.38 -29.55
CA THR A 98 13.64 1.54 -29.47
C THR A 98 13.77 2.41 -28.21
N ASP A 99 14.62 2.03 -27.24
CA ASP A 99 14.99 2.90 -26.11
C ASP A 99 16.10 3.93 -26.49
N GLY A 100 16.63 3.87 -27.72
CA GLY A 100 17.80 4.66 -28.13
C GLY A 100 17.56 6.11 -28.59
N GLU A 101 16.37 6.48 -29.07
CA GLU A 101 16.16 7.78 -29.73
C GLU A 101 15.10 8.66 -29.05
N LYS A 102 15.52 9.86 -28.62
CA LYS A 102 14.65 10.93 -28.10
C LYS A 102 15.15 12.34 -28.47
N PRO A 103 14.41 13.08 -29.30
CA PRO A 103 14.29 14.53 -29.17
C PRO A 103 13.15 14.83 -28.17
N SER A 104 13.45 15.29 -26.96
CA SER A 104 13.75 16.69 -26.62
C SER A 104 12.50 17.49 -26.23
N SER A 105 11.98 17.22 -25.02
CA SER A 105 11.50 18.28 -24.14
C SER A 105 12.02 18.06 -22.71
N LYS A 106 13.11 18.77 -22.42
CA LYS A 106 13.62 19.32 -21.15
C LYS A 106 12.70 19.14 -19.91
N HIS A 107 13.18 18.83 -18.70
CA HIS A 107 14.49 18.44 -18.15
C HIS A 107 14.21 17.61 -16.87
N GLY A 108 15.11 16.82 -16.31
CA GLY A 108 16.50 16.52 -16.69
C GLY A 108 17.00 15.27 -15.96
N ALA A 109 18.21 14.80 -16.28
CA ALA A 109 18.72 13.51 -15.80
C ALA A 109 20.10 13.60 -15.16
N THR A 110 20.24 12.91 -14.02
CA THR A 110 21.46 12.26 -13.51
C THR A 110 20.97 10.98 -12.81
N GLY A 111 21.38 9.75 -13.16
CA GLY A 111 22.51 9.33 -13.98
C GLY A 111 23.69 8.94 -13.08
N ILE A 112 23.96 7.64 -12.99
CA ILE A 112 25.25 7.02 -12.70
C ILE A 112 25.17 5.56 -13.19
N ASP A 113 26.25 5.13 -13.82
CA ASP A 113 26.52 3.80 -14.37
C ASP A 113 27.01 2.85 -13.26
N ASP A 114 26.85 1.53 -13.46
CA ASP A 114 27.84 0.59 -12.95
C ASP A 114 27.84 -0.73 -13.74
N SER A 115 29.02 -1.31 -13.89
CA SER A 115 29.31 -2.47 -14.74
C SER A 115 29.85 -3.64 -13.92
N HIS A 116 29.36 -4.86 -14.18
CA HIS A 116 30.10 -6.06 -13.79
C HIS A 116 30.20 -7.08 -14.94
N GLN A 117 31.44 -7.31 -15.38
CA GLN A 117 31.83 -8.38 -16.31
C GLN A 117 32.29 -9.61 -15.52
N THR A 118 31.88 -10.80 -15.95
CA THR A 118 32.49 -12.07 -15.51
C THR A 118 32.52 -13.08 -16.66
N GLU A 119 33.69 -13.30 -17.27
CA GLU A 119 34.12 -14.49 -18.04
C GLU A 119 35.61 -14.29 -18.44
N LYS A 120 36.47 -15.32 -18.38
CA LYS A 120 37.87 -15.28 -18.84
C LYS A 120 38.35 -16.68 -19.30
N PRO A 121 38.90 -16.84 -20.53
CA PRO A 121 39.36 -18.14 -21.05
C PRO A 121 40.84 -18.48 -20.78
N ARG A 122 41.33 -19.59 -21.38
CA ARG A 122 42.50 -20.40 -20.95
C ARG A 122 43.84 -20.18 -21.70
N SER A 123 44.94 -20.32 -20.94
CA SER A 123 46.27 -20.87 -21.34
C SER A 123 47.12 -20.03 -22.33
N ARG A 124 48.44 -20.21 -22.54
CA ARG A 124 49.49 -21.25 -22.29
C ARG A 124 50.79 -20.54 -21.77
N LYS A 125 52.01 -21.09 -21.53
CA LYS A 125 52.72 -22.40 -21.71
C LYS A 125 53.99 -22.37 -20.79
N VAL A 126 54.41 -23.51 -20.17
CA VAL A 126 55.83 -23.90 -19.84
C VAL A 126 56.61 -23.02 -18.80
N SER A 127 57.45 -23.52 -17.86
CA SER A 127 58.11 -24.83 -17.60
C SER A 127 58.29 -25.14 -16.09
N LYS A 128 58.42 -26.44 -15.74
CA LYS A 128 59.21 -27.09 -14.63
C LYS A 128 59.11 -26.52 -13.17
N THR A 129 59.07 -27.30 -12.09
CA THR A 129 59.27 -28.76 -11.87
C THR A 129 58.53 -29.24 -10.61
N THR A 130 58.18 -30.54 -10.57
CA THR A 130 57.84 -31.34 -9.37
C THR A 130 59.12 -31.97 -8.77
N PRO A 131 59.10 -32.79 -7.68
CA PRO A 131 58.05 -33.18 -6.72
C PRO A 131 58.46 -33.04 -5.22
N HIS A 132 57.76 -33.77 -4.33
CA HIS A 132 58.08 -34.08 -2.91
C HIS A 132 57.73 -33.02 -1.84
N ALA A 133 57.52 -33.34 -0.55
CA ALA A 133 56.99 -34.54 0.15
C ALA A 133 56.92 -34.19 1.66
N SER A 134 56.58 -35.17 2.52
CA SER A 134 56.76 -35.14 3.99
C SER A 134 55.96 -34.12 4.82
N SER A 135 54.99 -34.70 5.53
CA SER A 135 54.71 -34.58 6.98
C SER A 135 55.47 -33.58 7.89
N ARG A 136 54.72 -33.13 8.91
CA ARG A 136 55.15 -32.70 10.26
C ARG A 136 56.13 -31.53 10.40
N SER A 137 55.64 -30.41 10.96
CA SER A 137 56.24 -29.85 12.18
C SER A 137 55.24 -28.96 12.94
N ALA A 138 54.91 -29.35 14.16
CA ALA A 138 54.37 -28.48 15.20
C ALA A 138 55.12 -28.87 16.49
N LYS A 139 56.28 -28.25 16.71
CA LYS A 139 57.24 -28.63 17.74
C LYS A 139 57.19 -27.63 18.90
N SER A 140 56.45 -27.96 19.96
CA SER A 140 56.53 -27.25 21.23
C SER A 140 57.80 -27.67 21.97
N GLU A 141 58.86 -26.87 21.87
CA GLU A 141 60.07 -27.08 22.66
C GLU A 141 59.93 -26.48 24.07
N SER A 142 60.02 -27.34 25.08
CA SER A 142 60.46 -27.00 26.42
C SER A 142 61.66 -27.89 26.75
N GLN A 143 62.83 -27.27 26.91
CA GLN A 143 64.11 -28.00 26.89
C GLN A 143 64.39 -28.68 28.24
N GLY A 144 64.44 -30.01 28.25
CA GLY A 144 65.30 -30.75 29.17
C GLY A 144 66.75 -30.54 28.74
N GLY A 145 67.46 -29.66 29.45
CA GLY A 145 68.78 -29.17 29.03
C GLY A 145 69.96 -30.11 29.37
N ASP A 146 69.98 -31.32 28.80
CA ASP A 146 71.22 -32.11 28.74
C ASP A 146 72.23 -31.38 27.86
N SER A 147 73.28 -30.83 28.48
CA SER A 147 74.30 -30.00 27.80
C SER A 147 75.18 -30.85 26.88
N PRO A 148 75.06 -30.75 25.54
CA PRO A 148 75.84 -31.52 24.59
C PRO A 148 77.03 -30.67 24.08
N TYR A 149 77.64 -29.89 24.97
CA TYR A 149 78.75 -28.98 24.66
C TYR A 149 80.03 -29.35 25.43
N THR A 150 80.33 -30.66 25.45
CA THR A 150 81.74 -31.10 25.47
C THR A 150 82.40 -30.60 24.19
N THR A 151 83.05 -29.44 24.26
CA THR A 151 83.78 -28.86 23.13
C THR A 151 84.85 -29.83 22.63
N GLU A 152 85.14 -29.78 21.33
CA GLU A 152 85.97 -30.77 20.65
C GLU A 152 87.34 -31.00 21.32
N ALA A 153 87.94 -29.94 21.87
CA ALA A 153 89.16 -29.98 22.66
C ALA A 153 89.11 -30.97 23.85
N GLN A 154 87.95 -31.15 24.49
CA GLN A 154 87.76 -32.06 25.61
C GLN A 154 87.56 -33.52 25.17
N LEU A 155 87.22 -33.75 23.89
CA LEU A 155 87.21 -35.07 23.27
C LEU A 155 88.61 -35.46 22.77
N GLN A 156 89.33 -34.51 22.15
CA GLN A 156 90.72 -34.69 21.70
C GLN A 156 91.70 -34.96 22.86
N GLN A 157 91.43 -34.47 24.07
CA GLN A 157 92.22 -34.81 25.27
C GLN A 157 92.01 -36.25 25.80
N ARG A 158 91.05 -37.02 25.27
CA ARG A 158 90.85 -38.43 25.64
C ARG A 158 91.54 -39.45 24.73
N SER A 159 92.13 -39.02 23.60
CA SER A 159 92.81 -39.90 22.64
C SER A 159 94.34 -39.84 22.68
N VAL A 160 94.93 -38.95 23.50
CA VAL A 160 96.36 -38.97 23.82
C VAL A 160 96.62 -39.87 25.04
N GLY A 161 97.44 -40.91 24.87
CA GLY A 161 97.74 -41.93 25.88
C GLY A 161 98.63 -41.48 27.04
N PHE A 162 98.45 -40.26 27.56
CA PHE A 162 99.24 -39.72 28.66
C PHE A 162 98.70 -40.19 30.01
N VAL A 163 98.86 -41.49 30.28
CA VAL A 163 98.64 -42.06 31.62
C VAL A 163 99.66 -41.42 32.56
N LEU A 164 99.20 -40.51 33.44
CA LEU A 164 100.04 -40.04 34.55
C LEU A 164 100.51 -41.28 35.33
N PRO A 165 101.82 -41.45 35.57
CA PRO A 165 102.31 -42.59 36.33
C PRO A 165 101.60 -42.67 37.68
N GLN A 166 101.14 -43.88 38.06
CA GLN A 166 100.65 -44.11 39.42
C GLN A 166 101.71 -43.58 40.39
N LYS A 167 101.33 -42.64 41.26
CA LYS A 167 102.21 -42.15 42.33
C LYS A 167 102.57 -43.33 43.22
N LYS A 168 103.75 -43.92 42.98
CA LYS A 168 104.31 -44.98 43.83
C LYS A 168 104.39 -44.42 45.25
N SER A 169 103.62 -45.00 46.16
CA SER A 169 103.66 -44.61 47.56
C SER A 169 105.09 -44.77 48.10
N PRO A 170 105.68 -43.73 48.74
CA PRO A 170 106.96 -43.89 49.42
C PRO A 170 106.87 -45.01 50.44
N LYS A 171 107.79 -45.98 50.37
CA LYS A 171 107.82 -47.13 51.28
C LYS A 171 108.12 -46.65 52.70
N LYS A 172 107.10 -46.61 53.56
CA LYS A 172 107.19 -46.49 55.03
C LYS A 172 108.30 -45.54 55.52
N HIS A 173 108.10 -44.23 55.38
CA HIS A 173 108.84 -43.27 56.20
C HIS A 173 108.35 -43.31 57.66
N LYS A 174 109.19 -42.84 58.58
CA LYS A 174 108.99 -42.96 60.03
C LYS A 174 107.81 -42.09 60.50
N GLN A 175 107.07 -42.55 61.51
CA GLN A 175 106.20 -41.65 62.27
C GLN A 175 107.07 -40.60 62.98
N GLY A 176 106.65 -39.32 62.94
CA GLY A 176 107.41 -38.19 63.49
C GLY A 176 108.28 -37.41 62.49
N ASP A 177 107.98 -37.44 61.19
CA ASP A 177 108.60 -36.54 60.20
C ASP A 177 107.78 -35.25 60.04
N ILE A 178 108.34 -34.13 60.51
CA ILE A 178 107.72 -32.80 60.54
C ILE A 178 107.25 -32.34 59.15
N TRP A 179 107.93 -32.75 58.07
CA TRP A 179 107.51 -32.40 56.70
C TRP A 179 106.24 -33.12 56.27
N ASN A 180 106.00 -34.33 56.77
CA ASN A 180 104.79 -35.08 56.51
C ASN A 180 103.60 -34.53 57.32
N ASP A 181 103.86 -34.02 58.52
CA ASP A 181 102.85 -33.33 59.34
C ASP A 181 102.52 -31.95 58.75
N LEU A 182 103.51 -31.23 58.19
CA LEU A 182 103.29 -30.00 57.42
C LEU A 182 102.44 -30.26 56.17
N VAL A 183 102.68 -31.34 55.42
CA VAL A 183 101.87 -31.71 54.24
C VAL A 183 100.44 -32.12 54.64
N GLN A 184 100.26 -32.80 55.78
CA GLN A 184 98.93 -33.10 56.33
C GLN A 184 98.20 -31.81 56.75
N TYR A 185 98.90 -30.87 57.39
CA TYR A 185 98.35 -29.55 57.75
C TYR A 185 97.99 -28.74 56.50
N GLN A 186 98.85 -28.72 55.47
CA GLN A 186 98.59 -28.09 54.18
C GLN A 186 97.33 -28.69 53.53
N GLY A 187 97.18 -30.02 53.55
CA GLY A 187 95.98 -30.71 53.05
C GLY A 187 94.71 -30.44 53.87
N LEU A 188 94.83 -30.24 55.19
CA LEU A 188 93.73 -29.80 56.06
C LEU A 188 93.31 -28.36 55.77
N VAL A 189 94.28 -27.46 55.55
CA VAL A 189 94.02 -26.05 55.16
C VAL A 189 93.40 -25.98 53.75
N GLU A 190 93.92 -26.73 52.78
CA GLU A 190 93.31 -26.84 51.44
C GLU A 190 91.89 -27.43 51.50
N ALA A 191 91.64 -28.43 52.35
CA ALA A 191 90.30 -28.96 52.59
C ALA A 191 89.38 -27.93 53.26
N GLN A 192 89.87 -27.16 54.23
CA GLN A 192 89.12 -26.09 54.87
C GLN A 192 88.79 -24.95 53.89
N GLU A 193 89.75 -24.52 53.07
CA GLU A 193 89.51 -23.58 51.97
C GLU A 193 88.51 -24.12 50.95
N ALA A 194 88.60 -25.41 50.58
CA ALA A 194 87.67 -26.04 49.67
C ALA A 194 86.24 -26.08 50.24
N GLN A 195 86.08 -26.30 51.55
CA GLN A 195 84.79 -26.20 52.23
C GLN A 195 84.27 -24.76 52.29
N ILE A 196 85.12 -23.77 52.60
CA ILE A 196 84.72 -22.34 52.56
C ILE A 196 84.26 -21.96 51.15
N LYS A 197 85.06 -22.28 50.12
CA LYS A 197 84.74 -22.05 48.70
C LYS A 197 83.50 -22.84 48.24
N ARG A 198 83.16 -23.94 48.90
CA ARG A 198 81.91 -24.69 48.68
C ARG A 198 80.71 -23.99 49.32
N VAL A 199 80.79 -23.63 50.60
CA VAL A 199 79.74 -22.91 51.33
C VAL A 199 79.44 -21.57 50.66
N GLU A 200 80.44 -20.83 50.20
CA GLU A 200 80.24 -19.62 49.39
C GLU A 200 79.44 -19.87 48.10
N ARG A 201 79.72 -20.97 47.39
CA ARG A 201 78.99 -21.32 46.15
C ARG A 201 77.57 -21.75 46.45
N GLU A 202 77.34 -22.46 47.54
CA GLU A 202 76.01 -22.89 47.99
C GLU A 202 75.19 -21.68 48.49
N ALA A 203 75.81 -20.72 49.19
CA ALA A 203 75.20 -19.43 49.55
C ALA A 203 74.87 -18.57 48.32
N LYS A 204 75.79 -18.42 47.36
CA LYS A 204 75.56 -17.67 46.11
C LYS A 204 74.46 -18.32 45.26
N LYS A 205 74.38 -19.65 45.22
CA LYS A 205 73.25 -20.38 44.61
C LYS A 205 71.92 -20.09 45.32
N SER A 206 71.90 -20.09 46.65
CA SER A 206 70.69 -19.80 47.44
C SER A 206 70.20 -18.35 47.25
N GLN A 207 71.13 -17.40 47.16
CA GLN A 207 70.81 -16.01 46.79
C GLN A 207 70.19 -15.94 45.38
N TRP A 208 70.80 -16.60 44.39
CA TRP A 208 70.26 -16.63 43.03
C TRP A 208 68.93 -17.37 42.90
N SER A 209 68.68 -18.45 43.65
CA SER A 209 67.37 -19.11 43.64
C SER A 209 66.29 -18.23 44.27
N SER A 210 66.58 -17.55 45.38
CA SER A 210 65.66 -16.61 46.03
C SER A 210 65.33 -15.41 45.14
N GLU A 211 66.33 -14.83 44.47
CA GLU A 211 66.17 -13.78 43.46
C GLU A 211 65.26 -14.23 42.29
N LEU A 212 65.46 -15.45 41.80
CA LEU A 212 64.69 -16.01 40.68
C LEU A 212 63.25 -16.38 41.09
N GLU A 213 63.05 -16.91 42.30
CA GLU A 213 61.73 -17.12 42.91
C GLU A 213 60.97 -15.81 43.09
N ALA A 214 61.63 -14.75 43.58
CA ALA A 214 61.04 -13.42 43.69
C ALA A 214 60.63 -12.85 42.33
N GLN A 215 61.44 -13.05 41.29
CA GLN A 215 61.10 -12.65 39.92
C GLN A 215 59.94 -13.47 39.33
N ILE A 216 59.83 -14.76 39.64
CA ILE A 216 58.68 -15.61 39.28
C ILE A 216 57.42 -15.11 39.98
N ALA A 217 57.47 -14.85 41.30
CA ALA A 217 56.34 -14.35 42.07
C ALA A 217 55.87 -12.97 41.56
N ALA A 218 56.80 -12.04 41.30
CA ALA A 218 56.48 -10.74 40.73
C ALA A 218 55.87 -10.83 39.31
N LYS A 219 56.28 -11.82 38.51
CA LYS A 219 55.70 -12.10 37.20
C LYS A 219 54.29 -12.69 37.30
N GLN A 220 54.06 -13.61 38.25
CA GLN A 220 52.75 -14.19 38.53
C GLN A 220 51.77 -13.14 39.05
N LEU A 221 52.20 -12.26 39.95
CA LEU A 221 51.39 -11.15 40.45
C LEU A 221 50.94 -10.24 39.31
N ARG A 222 51.86 -9.78 38.45
CA ARG A 222 51.55 -8.97 37.25
C ARG A 222 50.66 -9.67 36.23
N GLN A 223 50.70 -11.00 36.17
CA GLN A 223 49.80 -11.78 35.32
C GLN A 223 48.39 -11.85 35.92
N HIS A 224 48.28 -11.95 37.25
CA HIS A 224 47.00 -11.92 37.95
C HIS A 224 46.35 -10.53 37.93
N GLU A 225 47.12 -9.47 38.18
CA GLU A 225 46.67 -8.07 38.06
C GLU A 225 46.02 -7.83 36.69
N ARG A 226 46.69 -8.23 35.60
CA ARG A 226 46.14 -8.16 34.24
C ARG A 226 44.86 -8.96 34.04
N SER A 227 44.78 -10.20 34.55
CA SER A 227 43.54 -10.98 34.45
C SER A 227 42.36 -10.30 35.14
N VAL A 228 42.61 -9.58 36.24
CA VAL A 228 41.58 -8.82 36.98
C VAL A 228 41.23 -7.50 36.26
N GLU A 229 42.17 -6.90 35.53
CA GLU A 229 41.90 -5.74 34.66
C GLU A 229 41.10 -6.15 33.41
N ASP A 230 41.46 -7.26 32.76
CA ASP A 230 40.74 -7.83 31.61
C ASP A 230 39.31 -8.25 31.98
N GLU A 231 39.11 -8.86 33.15
CA GLU A 231 37.80 -9.26 33.67
C GLU A 231 36.90 -8.04 33.98
N LYS A 232 37.45 -6.99 34.60
CA LYS A 232 36.74 -5.71 34.82
C LYS A 232 36.36 -5.05 33.49
N TYR A 233 37.27 -5.01 32.53
CA TYR A 233 37.00 -4.45 31.20
C TYR A 233 35.90 -5.25 30.47
N PHE A 234 35.89 -6.58 30.60
CA PHE A 234 34.82 -7.43 30.09
C PHE A 234 33.47 -7.12 30.78
N GLU A 235 33.43 -7.00 32.10
CA GLU A 235 32.23 -6.60 32.84
C GLU A 235 31.70 -5.21 32.40
N GLU A 236 32.56 -4.20 32.29
CA GLU A 236 32.17 -2.85 31.88
C GLU A 236 31.69 -2.81 30.42
N SER A 237 32.34 -3.57 29.54
CA SER A 237 31.91 -3.77 28.16
C SER A 237 30.50 -4.39 28.10
N MET A 238 30.26 -5.47 28.85
CA MET A 238 28.95 -6.13 28.92
C MET A 238 27.86 -5.22 29.51
N LYS A 239 28.17 -4.45 30.57
CA LYS A 239 27.24 -3.48 31.19
C LYS A 239 26.90 -2.34 30.23
N ASN A 240 27.84 -1.88 29.40
CA ASN A 240 27.56 -0.89 28.36
C ASN A 240 26.76 -1.49 27.19
N LEU A 241 26.99 -2.76 26.83
CA LEU A 241 26.23 -3.47 25.81
C LEU A 241 24.76 -3.67 26.23
N GLN A 242 24.53 -4.01 27.51
CA GLN A 242 23.20 -4.07 28.12
C GLN A 242 22.48 -2.71 28.05
N ARG A 243 23.12 -1.63 28.51
CA ARG A 243 22.56 -0.25 28.43
C ARG A 243 22.24 0.17 27.01
N LEU A 244 23.08 -0.18 26.03
CA LEU A 244 22.80 0.10 24.62
C LEU A 244 21.56 -0.66 24.15
N ASN A 245 21.43 -1.94 24.51
CA ASN A 245 20.26 -2.76 24.18
C ASN A 245 18.96 -2.23 24.83
N GLU A 246 19.00 -1.83 26.10
CA GLU A 246 17.89 -1.13 26.80
C GLU A 246 17.47 0.15 26.06
N ILE A 247 18.46 0.96 25.64
CA ILE A 247 18.24 2.18 24.87
C ILE A 247 17.69 1.90 23.46
N GLU A 248 17.96 0.74 22.86
CA GLU A 248 17.34 0.33 21.59
C GLU A 248 15.92 -0.23 21.79
N GLU A 249 15.68 -1.03 22.82
CA GLU A 249 14.33 -1.44 23.23
C GLU A 249 13.43 -0.24 23.52
N GLU A 250 13.92 0.78 24.22
CA GLU A 250 13.17 2.01 24.44
C GLU A 250 12.84 2.74 23.14
N LYS A 251 13.79 2.83 22.19
CA LYS A 251 13.52 3.43 20.87
C LYS A 251 12.49 2.61 20.09
N GLU A 252 12.53 1.28 20.19
CA GLU A 252 11.56 0.37 19.58
C GLU A 252 10.16 0.55 20.19
N ARG A 253 10.05 0.54 21.52
CA ARG A 253 8.80 0.82 22.27
C ARG A 253 8.22 2.16 21.86
N ARG A 254 9.04 3.23 21.86
CA ARG A 254 8.64 4.58 21.40
C ARG A 254 8.36 4.67 19.89
N ARG A 255 8.71 3.69 19.05
CA ARG A 255 8.24 3.59 17.64
C ARG A 255 6.88 2.89 17.58
N ILE A 256 6.75 1.76 18.27
CA ILE A 256 5.52 0.96 18.37
C ILE A 256 4.38 1.80 18.97
N GLU A 257 4.67 2.60 19.99
CA GLU A 257 3.74 3.52 20.65
C GLU A 257 3.20 4.58 19.67
N ARG A 258 4.08 5.33 18.99
CA ARG A 258 3.67 6.28 17.93
C ARG A 258 2.92 5.64 16.77
N ALA A 259 3.23 4.37 16.44
CA ALA A 259 2.45 3.62 15.44
C ALA A 259 1.05 3.24 15.96
N LYS A 260 0.90 2.92 17.26
CA LYS A 260 -0.40 2.71 17.91
C LYS A 260 -1.20 4.01 17.96
N GLU A 261 -0.61 5.13 18.37
CA GLU A 261 -1.23 6.46 18.36
C GLU A 261 -1.76 6.82 16.96
N GLN A 262 -0.93 6.65 15.91
CA GLN A 262 -1.35 6.89 14.53
C GLN A 262 -2.48 5.94 14.08
N ASN A 263 -2.49 4.68 14.52
CA ASN A 263 -3.59 3.77 14.24
C ASN A 263 -4.88 4.20 14.95
N VAL A 264 -4.81 4.61 16.23
CA VAL A 264 -5.97 5.13 16.98
C VAL A 264 -6.55 6.37 16.29
N ILE A 265 -5.72 7.35 15.93
CA ILE A 265 -6.16 8.56 15.22
C ILE A 265 -6.80 8.22 13.86
N GLN A 266 -6.29 7.20 13.15
CA GLN A 266 -6.92 6.72 11.91
C GLN A 266 -8.25 5.98 12.16
N GLU A 267 -8.35 5.22 13.24
CA GLU A 267 -9.57 4.53 13.67
C GLU A 267 -10.66 5.55 14.03
N GLU A 268 -10.33 6.56 14.84
CA GLU A 268 -11.19 7.69 15.19
C GLU A 268 -11.65 8.46 13.95
N GLN A 269 -10.76 8.72 12.98
CA GLN A 269 -11.14 9.35 11.72
C GLN A 269 -12.06 8.46 10.87
N ARG A 270 -11.92 7.12 10.91
CA ARG A 270 -12.87 6.19 10.25
C ARG A 270 -14.22 6.21 10.95
N GLN A 271 -14.24 6.12 12.28
CA GLN A 271 -15.45 6.18 13.12
C GLN A 271 -16.20 7.50 12.92
N PHE A 272 -15.50 8.64 12.94
CA PHE A 272 -16.09 9.97 12.71
C PHE A 272 -16.69 10.10 11.30
N LYS A 273 -16.00 9.60 10.26
CA LYS A 273 -16.54 9.57 8.88
C LYS A 273 -17.75 8.65 8.76
N LEU A 274 -17.75 7.50 9.45
CA LEU A 274 -18.90 6.58 9.49
C LEU A 274 -20.11 7.24 10.18
N LYS A 275 -19.89 7.83 11.37
CA LYS A 275 -20.92 8.51 12.16
C LYS A 275 -21.52 9.68 11.39
N LYS A 276 -20.69 10.55 10.80
CA LYS A 276 -21.16 11.66 9.95
C LYS A 276 -22.01 11.15 8.77
N LYS A 277 -21.65 10.03 8.15
CA LYS A 277 -22.44 9.41 7.07
C LYS A 277 -23.77 8.83 7.58
N GLN A 278 -23.81 8.29 8.80
CA GLN A 278 -25.05 7.84 9.43
C GLN A 278 -25.96 9.03 9.80
N GLU A 279 -25.38 10.12 10.32
CA GLU A 279 -26.08 11.38 10.60
C GLU A 279 -26.66 11.98 9.31
N GLU A 280 -25.91 12.03 8.21
CA GLU A 280 -26.38 12.46 6.88
C GLU A 280 -27.51 11.57 6.34
N LEU A 281 -27.38 10.24 6.47
CA LEU A 281 -28.43 9.30 6.07
C LEU A 281 -29.69 9.41 6.93
N ASN A 282 -29.56 9.69 8.23
CA ASN A 282 -30.70 9.90 9.11
C ASN A 282 -31.39 11.24 8.86
N ALA A 283 -30.64 12.33 8.72
CA ALA A 283 -31.19 13.64 8.32
C ALA A 283 -31.91 13.57 6.96
N ARG A 284 -31.37 12.79 6.01
CA ARG A 284 -32.04 12.50 4.73
C ARG A 284 -33.32 11.70 4.92
N ARG A 285 -33.33 10.64 5.73
CA ARG A 285 -34.55 9.87 6.06
C ARG A 285 -35.60 10.74 6.74
N GLU A 286 -35.21 11.62 7.64
CA GLU A 286 -36.12 12.58 8.27
C GLU A 286 -36.71 13.57 7.26
N ALA A 287 -35.91 14.08 6.32
CA ALA A 287 -36.42 14.93 5.25
C ALA A 287 -37.38 14.19 4.31
N GLU A 288 -37.04 12.95 3.91
CA GLU A 288 -37.91 12.07 3.12
C GLU A 288 -39.20 11.72 3.88
N ALA A 289 -39.13 11.48 5.18
CA ALA A 289 -40.28 11.20 6.04
C ALA A 289 -41.19 12.43 6.23
N ARG A 290 -40.62 13.63 6.48
CA ARG A 290 -41.39 14.89 6.56
C ARG A 290 -42.08 15.21 5.22
N MET A 291 -41.41 14.97 4.08
CA MET A 291 -42.07 15.10 2.78
C MET A 291 -43.21 14.09 2.63
N ALA A 292 -43.00 12.81 2.96
CA ALA A 292 -44.05 11.80 2.93
C ALA A 292 -45.23 12.14 3.85
N GLU A 293 -44.98 12.72 5.03
CA GLU A 293 -46.02 13.21 5.94
C GLU A 293 -46.81 14.38 5.33
N THR A 294 -46.14 15.37 4.73
CA THR A 294 -46.84 16.48 4.05
C THR A 294 -47.71 16.00 2.89
N ILE A 295 -47.24 15.03 2.09
CA ILE A 295 -48.01 14.41 1.01
C ILE A 295 -49.20 13.61 1.58
N ALA A 296 -49.01 12.84 2.65
CA ALA A 296 -50.08 12.10 3.31
C ALA A 296 -51.13 13.03 3.94
N ARG A 297 -50.71 14.19 4.47
CA ARG A 297 -51.59 15.25 4.98
C ARG A 297 -52.38 15.92 3.86
N GLN A 298 -51.73 16.30 2.76
CA GLN A 298 -52.39 16.84 1.56
C GLN A 298 -53.42 15.86 1.01
N LYS A 299 -53.05 14.57 0.85
CA LYS A 299 -53.98 13.52 0.39
C LYS A 299 -55.20 13.36 1.29
N LYS A 300 -55.02 13.37 2.62
CA LYS A 300 -56.14 13.35 3.58
C LYS A 300 -57.02 14.59 3.50
N GLU A 301 -56.44 15.76 3.23
CA GLU A 301 -57.18 17.02 3.07
C GLU A 301 -57.97 17.05 1.75
N GLU A 302 -57.40 16.50 0.66
CA GLU A 302 -58.09 16.29 -0.62
C GLU A 302 -59.22 15.25 -0.51
N GLU A 303 -58.98 14.12 0.18
CA GLU A 303 -60.01 13.12 0.49
C GLU A 303 -61.15 13.72 1.32
N ALA A 304 -60.84 14.54 2.33
CA ALA A 304 -61.85 15.25 3.11
C ALA A 304 -62.63 16.28 2.27
N LYS A 305 -61.96 16.99 1.35
CA LYS A 305 -62.60 17.93 0.40
C LYS A 305 -63.49 17.21 -0.62
N GLU A 306 -63.10 16.02 -1.09
CA GLU A 306 -63.91 15.13 -1.91
C GLU A 306 -65.17 14.65 -1.17
N ILE A 307 -65.02 14.19 0.07
CA ILE A 307 -66.15 13.76 0.91
C ILE A 307 -67.11 14.93 1.16
N ALA A 308 -66.59 16.11 1.53
CA ALA A 308 -67.40 17.31 1.74
C ALA A 308 -68.13 17.78 0.46
N ARG A 309 -67.53 17.63 -0.72
CA ARG A 309 -68.19 17.88 -2.01
C ARG A 309 -69.32 16.88 -2.26
N LYS A 310 -69.06 15.58 -2.09
CA LYS A 310 -70.05 14.51 -2.27
C LYS A 310 -71.22 14.65 -1.30
N GLU A 311 -70.97 15.02 -0.04
CA GLU A 311 -72.02 15.39 0.91
C GLU A 311 -72.82 16.61 0.47
N ALA A 312 -72.18 17.66 -0.02
CA ALA A 312 -72.86 18.86 -0.51
C ALA A 312 -73.70 18.58 -1.77
N GLU A 313 -73.23 17.70 -2.66
CA GLU A 313 -73.96 17.22 -3.83
C GLU A 313 -75.15 16.34 -3.44
N MET A 314 -74.97 15.41 -2.50
CA MET A 314 -76.07 14.62 -1.93
C MET A 314 -77.12 15.51 -1.25
N LYS A 315 -76.71 16.53 -0.48
CA LYS A 315 -77.62 17.50 0.16
C LYS A 315 -78.37 18.36 -0.88
N LYS A 316 -77.71 18.76 -1.98
CA LYS A 316 -78.38 19.43 -3.12
C LYS A 316 -79.38 18.49 -3.82
N MET A 317 -79.00 17.25 -4.11
CA MET A 317 -79.87 16.26 -4.74
C MET A 317 -81.10 15.95 -3.87
N ALA A 318 -80.92 15.80 -2.55
CA ALA A 318 -82.02 15.62 -1.61
C ALA A 318 -82.96 16.84 -1.59
N LYS A 319 -82.42 18.07 -1.63
CA LYS A 319 -83.24 19.29 -1.74
C LYS A 319 -84.03 19.34 -3.05
N VAL A 320 -83.41 19.01 -4.19
CA VAL A 320 -84.09 18.94 -5.50
C VAL A 320 -85.17 17.86 -5.53
N LEU A 321 -84.95 16.70 -4.90
CA LEU A 321 -85.99 15.66 -4.78
C LEU A 321 -87.17 16.13 -3.92
N LEU A 322 -86.90 16.86 -2.83
CA LEU A 322 -87.93 17.44 -1.98
C LEU A 322 -88.72 18.53 -2.72
N GLU A 323 -88.05 19.51 -3.33
CA GLU A 323 -88.66 20.56 -4.16
C GLU A 323 -89.50 20.00 -5.32
N ASN A 324 -89.03 18.93 -5.97
CA ASN A 324 -89.76 18.25 -7.04
C ASN A 324 -90.98 17.50 -6.46
N SER A 325 -90.88 16.90 -5.28
CA SER A 325 -92.05 16.32 -4.59
C SER A 325 -93.09 17.37 -4.19
N GLU A 326 -92.65 18.57 -3.77
CA GLU A 326 -93.52 19.72 -3.47
C GLU A 326 -94.18 20.25 -4.73
N GLN A 327 -93.43 20.46 -5.83
CA GLN A 327 -94.00 20.84 -7.13
C GLN A 327 -95.01 19.80 -7.65
N LEU A 328 -94.76 18.51 -7.45
CA LEU A 328 -95.68 17.43 -7.83
C LEU A 328 -96.95 17.47 -6.96
N ASN A 329 -96.84 17.76 -5.66
CA ASN A 329 -97.98 17.92 -4.76
C ASN A 329 -98.77 19.21 -5.02
N ILE A 330 -98.11 20.34 -5.29
CA ILE A 330 -98.75 21.57 -5.78
C ILE A 330 -99.47 21.30 -7.10
N LYS A 331 -98.86 20.56 -8.03
CA LYS A 331 -99.49 20.19 -9.31
C LYS A 331 -100.65 19.19 -9.16
N LYS A 332 -100.67 18.37 -8.10
CA LYS A 332 -101.85 17.57 -7.71
C LYS A 332 -102.95 18.46 -7.14
N GLN A 333 -102.63 19.33 -6.19
CA GLN A 333 -103.58 20.26 -5.58
C GLN A 333 -104.19 21.21 -6.60
N LEU A 334 -103.38 21.76 -7.50
CA LEU A 334 -103.84 22.63 -8.59
C LEU A 334 -104.73 21.84 -9.55
N LYS A 335 -104.38 20.60 -9.93
CA LYS A 335 -105.29 19.71 -10.65
C LYS A 335 -106.56 19.29 -9.88
N GLN A 336 -106.55 19.34 -8.55
CA GLN A 336 -107.75 19.09 -7.74
C GLN A 336 -108.63 20.34 -7.69
N ALA A 337 -108.05 21.53 -7.53
CA ALA A 337 -108.75 22.81 -7.63
C ALA A 337 -109.31 23.05 -9.04
N ASP A 338 -108.54 22.73 -10.10
CA ASP A 338 -109.01 22.73 -11.49
C ASP A 338 -110.20 21.78 -11.63
N ARG A 339 -110.12 20.54 -11.12
CA ARG A 339 -111.23 19.59 -11.14
C ARG A 339 -112.43 20.03 -10.31
N GLU A 340 -112.24 20.70 -9.18
CA GLU A 340 -113.32 21.25 -8.37
C GLU A 340 -113.97 22.47 -9.04
N LEU A 341 -113.22 23.22 -9.85
CA LEU A 341 -113.73 24.30 -10.69
C LEU A 341 -114.44 23.75 -11.93
N GLU A 342 -113.86 22.75 -12.61
CA GLU A 342 -114.50 21.96 -13.67
C GLU A 342 -115.78 21.30 -13.16
N LEU A 343 -115.80 20.75 -11.94
CA LEU A 343 -117.00 20.17 -11.32
C LEU A 343 -118.04 21.24 -10.97
N LYS A 344 -117.67 22.42 -10.47
CA LYS A 344 -118.63 23.51 -10.21
C LYS A 344 -119.20 24.10 -11.49
N LEU A 345 -118.36 24.32 -12.50
CA LEU A 345 -118.78 24.73 -13.84
C LEU A 345 -119.67 23.65 -14.48
N ALA A 346 -119.29 22.37 -14.35
CA ALA A 346 -120.12 21.26 -14.79
C ALA A 346 -121.44 21.21 -14.02
N GLU A 347 -121.48 21.38 -12.70
CA GLU A 347 -122.71 21.41 -11.89
C GLU A 347 -123.65 22.57 -12.27
N ASP A 348 -123.11 23.73 -12.63
CA ASP A 348 -123.90 24.88 -13.09
C ASP A 348 -124.39 24.69 -14.55
N TYR A 349 -123.59 24.07 -15.42
CA TYR A 349 -124.02 23.64 -16.76
C TYR A 349 -125.03 22.49 -16.69
N ILE A 350 -124.84 21.53 -15.79
CA ILE A 350 -125.74 20.40 -15.51
C ILE A 350 -127.07 20.93 -14.96
N ARG A 351 -127.10 21.90 -14.03
CA ARG A 351 -128.35 22.57 -13.63
C ARG A 351 -129.04 23.36 -14.77
N MET A 352 -128.35 23.63 -15.88
CA MET A 352 -128.93 24.18 -17.13
C MET A 352 -129.34 23.09 -18.13
N GLU A 353 -128.63 21.96 -18.20
CA GLU A 353 -128.83 20.88 -19.17
C GLU A 353 -129.72 19.74 -18.64
N GLU A 354 -129.74 19.41 -17.36
CA GLU A 354 -130.74 18.51 -16.75
C GLU A 354 -132.17 18.97 -17.04
N ARG A 355 -132.40 20.29 -17.05
CA ARG A 355 -133.70 20.89 -17.44
C ARG A 355 -134.10 20.65 -18.91
N LYS A 356 -133.18 20.16 -19.75
CA LYS A 356 -133.38 19.87 -21.18
C LYS A 356 -133.21 18.39 -21.51
N GLU A 357 -132.22 17.73 -20.91
CA GLU A 357 -131.81 16.35 -21.19
C GLU A 357 -132.49 15.33 -20.26
N ALA A 358 -133.11 15.73 -19.13
CA ALA A 358 -134.02 14.83 -18.39
C ALA A 358 -135.25 14.37 -19.22
N LEU A 359 -135.55 15.09 -20.32
CA LEU A 359 -136.52 14.73 -21.35
C LEU A 359 -135.95 13.78 -22.43
N ARG A 360 -134.64 13.47 -22.41
CA ARG A 360 -133.92 12.79 -23.52
C ARG A 360 -133.01 11.63 -23.09
N GLN A 361 -132.21 11.78 -22.03
CA GLN A 361 -131.31 10.73 -21.49
C GLN A 361 -132.07 9.45 -21.12
N LYS A 362 -133.30 9.60 -20.60
CA LYS A 362 -134.20 8.53 -20.17
C LYS A 362 -134.55 7.48 -21.25
N GLY A 363 -134.20 7.73 -22.52
CA GLY A 363 -134.41 6.79 -23.64
C GLY A 363 -133.14 6.17 -24.25
N LEU A 364 -131.93 6.57 -23.82
CA LEU A 364 -130.68 6.17 -24.51
C LEU A 364 -129.62 5.49 -23.62
N GLU A 365 -129.61 5.75 -22.32
CA GLU A 365 -128.55 5.23 -21.43
C GLU A 365 -128.67 3.71 -21.18
N ASP A 366 -129.90 3.19 -21.11
CA ASP A 366 -130.24 1.78 -20.82
C ASP A 366 -129.69 0.76 -21.84
N LEU A 367 -129.39 1.22 -23.06
CA LEU A 367 -128.93 0.40 -24.18
C LEU A 367 -127.39 0.35 -24.28
N SER A 368 -126.72 1.46 -23.96
CA SER A 368 -125.28 1.64 -24.20
C SER A 368 -124.40 0.83 -23.24
N MET A 369 -124.66 0.93 -21.92
CA MET A 369 -123.82 0.28 -20.90
C MET A 369 -123.77 -1.25 -21.02
N ARG A 370 -124.79 -1.86 -21.64
CA ARG A 370 -124.94 -3.31 -21.76
C ARG A 370 -123.98 -3.96 -22.77
N ILE A 371 -123.38 -3.17 -23.66
CA ILE A 371 -122.55 -3.65 -24.77
C ILE A 371 -121.06 -3.59 -24.43
N GLN A 372 -120.57 -2.45 -23.93
CA GLN A 372 -119.12 -2.25 -23.69
C GLN A 372 -118.53 -3.18 -22.62
N ALA A 373 -119.32 -3.61 -21.64
CA ALA A 373 -118.87 -4.46 -20.53
C ALA A 373 -118.31 -5.84 -20.96
N LYS A 374 -118.70 -6.37 -22.13
CA LYS A 374 -118.30 -7.71 -22.58
C LYS A 374 -116.99 -7.78 -23.38
N MET A 375 -116.54 -6.69 -24.01
CA MET A 375 -115.32 -6.73 -24.83
C MET A 375 -114.03 -6.73 -24.00
N LYS A 376 -114.00 -5.97 -22.90
CA LYS A 376 -112.74 -5.64 -22.21
C LYS A 376 -112.05 -6.82 -21.52
N PHE A 377 -112.78 -7.88 -21.16
CA PHE A 377 -112.27 -8.97 -20.31
C PHE A 377 -111.36 -9.99 -21.02
N PHE A 378 -111.21 -9.92 -22.34
CA PHE A 378 -110.38 -10.86 -23.13
C PHE A 378 -109.04 -10.27 -23.60
N ASP A 379 -108.95 -8.95 -23.78
CA ASP A 379 -107.72 -8.28 -24.23
C ASP A 379 -106.64 -8.20 -23.12
N ASP A 380 -107.05 -7.97 -21.87
CA ASP A 380 -106.11 -7.76 -20.75
C ASP A 380 -105.32 -9.05 -20.40
N THR A 381 -105.93 -10.23 -20.56
CA THR A 381 -105.33 -11.53 -20.19
C THR A 381 -104.24 -11.98 -21.17
N SER A 382 -104.52 -11.91 -22.47
CA SER A 382 -103.61 -12.37 -23.53
C SER A 382 -102.38 -11.47 -23.67
N LYS A 383 -102.53 -10.18 -23.37
CA LYS A 383 -101.44 -9.20 -23.40
C LYS A 383 -100.43 -9.42 -22.28
N ALA A 384 -100.87 -9.84 -21.09
CA ALA A 384 -100.01 -10.05 -19.92
C ALA A 384 -98.99 -11.20 -20.13
N GLU A 385 -99.38 -12.30 -20.78
CA GLU A 385 -98.46 -13.43 -21.03
C GLU A 385 -97.35 -13.09 -22.04
N MET A 386 -97.67 -12.38 -23.13
CA MET A 386 -96.66 -11.93 -24.08
C MET A 386 -95.65 -10.98 -23.43
N ASP A 387 -96.14 -10.07 -22.59
CA ASP A 387 -95.33 -9.09 -21.88
C ASP A 387 -94.39 -9.72 -20.84
N MET A 388 -94.74 -10.88 -20.27
CA MET A 388 -93.85 -11.63 -19.38
C MET A 388 -92.76 -12.35 -20.16
N LYS A 389 -93.12 -13.04 -21.25
CA LYS A 389 -92.17 -13.80 -22.07
C LYS A 389 -91.09 -12.90 -22.69
N ASN A 390 -91.47 -11.73 -23.21
CA ASN A 390 -90.52 -10.77 -23.76
C ASN A 390 -89.46 -10.33 -22.71
N LYS A 391 -89.88 -10.08 -21.46
CA LYS A 391 -88.97 -9.68 -20.37
C LYS A 391 -87.98 -10.79 -20.00
N GLU A 392 -88.37 -12.06 -20.08
CA GLU A 392 -87.45 -13.19 -19.84
C GLU A 392 -86.39 -13.34 -20.94
N ASP A 393 -86.78 -13.16 -22.22
CA ASP A 393 -85.83 -13.19 -23.34
C ASP A 393 -84.92 -11.93 -23.36
N GLU A 394 -85.43 -10.74 -23.00
CA GLU A 394 -84.63 -9.53 -22.76
C GLU A 394 -83.58 -9.73 -21.65
N LEU A 395 -84.00 -10.26 -20.50
CA LEU A 395 -83.09 -10.58 -19.39
C LEU A 395 -82.03 -11.63 -19.79
N ARG A 396 -82.36 -12.53 -20.72
CA ARG A 396 -81.40 -13.51 -21.28
C ARG A 396 -80.37 -12.82 -22.19
N VAL A 397 -80.81 -11.92 -23.06
CA VAL A 397 -79.92 -11.12 -23.93
C VAL A 397 -78.98 -10.25 -23.11
N LEU A 398 -79.49 -9.54 -22.09
CA LEU A 398 -78.70 -8.69 -21.20
C LEU A 398 -77.63 -9.49 -20.44
N ARG A 399 -77.94 -10.72 -19.99
CA ARG A 399 -76.95 -11.62 -19.36
C ARG A 399 -75.85 -12.03 -20.33
N TYR A 400 -76.19 -12.40 -21.57
CA TYR A 400 -75.18 -12.74 -22.57
C TYR A 400 -74.29 -11.55 -22.97
N GLN A 401 -74.85 -10.34 -23.02
CA GLN A 401 -74.08 -9.11 -23.23
C GLN A 401 -73.11 -8.85 -22.06
N ALA A 402 -73.59 -8.88 -20.81
CA ALA A 402 -72.74 -8.68 -19.64
C ALA A 402 -71.63 -9.74 -19.50
N ASP A 403 -71.91 -11.01 -19.80
CA ASP A 403 -70.89 -12.08 -19.81
C ASP A 403 -69.86 -11.91 -20.95
N TYR A 404 -70.26 -11.33 -22.09
CA TYR A 404 -69.35 -11.03 -23.19
C TYR A 404 -68.44 -9.83 -22.84
N GLU A 405 -69.02 -8.74 -22.33
CA GLU A 405 -68.29 -7.56 -21.87
C GLU A 405 -67.30 -7.93 -20.75
N LYS A 406 -67.72 -8.73 -19.78
CA LYS A 406 -66.85 -9.23 -18.71
C LYS A 406 -65.66 -10.03 -19.28
N LYS A 407 -65.89 -10.91 -20.26
CA LYS A 407 -64.80 -11.66 -20.92
C LYS A 407 -63.84 -10.76 -21.70
N GLN A 408 -64.34 -9.70 -22.35
CA GLN A 408 -63.47 -8.70 -22.98
C GLN A 408 -62.65 -7.95 -21.93
N MET A 409 -63.28 -7.45 -20.86
CA MET A 409 -62.60 -6.77 -19.74
C MET A 409 -61.53 -7.65 -19.07
N GLU A 410 -61.78 -8.95 -18.89
CA GLU A 410 -60.77 -9.89 -18.38
C GLU A 410 -59.60 -10.10 -19.36
N LEU A 411 -59.87 -10.15 -20.67
CA LEU A 411 -58.83 -10.28 -21.70
C LEU A 411 -58.00 -8.99 -21.84
N GLU A 412 -58.62 -7.82 -21.72
CA GLU A 412 -57.91 -6.53 -21.70
C GLU A 412 -57.11 -6.33 -20.40
N ALA A 413 -57.65 -6.72 -19.25
CA ALA A 413 -56.93 -6.72 -17.98
C ALA A 413 -55.68 -7.62 -18.04
N LYS A 414 -55.80 -8.83 -18.62
CA LYS A 414 -54.66 -9.73 -18.86
C LYS A 414 -53.63 -9.11 -19.82
N LYS A 415 -54.05 -8.59 -20.98
CA LYS A 415 -53.15 -7.88 -21.92
C LYS A 415 -52.42 -6.70 -21.25
N LYS A 416 -53.10 -5.96 -20.37
CA LYS A 416 -52.55 -4.82 -19.63
C LYS A 416 -51.57 -5.26 -18.53
N HIS A 417 -51.86 -6.36 -17.83
CA HIS A 417 -50.94 -6.99 -16.88
C HIS A 417 -49.66 -7.46 -17.58
N ASP A 418 -49.78 -8.28 -18.63
CA ASP A 418 -48.69 -8.73 -19.49
C ASP A 418 -47.81 -7.57 -20.00
N ALA A 419 -48.43 -6.47 -20.43
CA ALA A 419 -47.71 -5.30 -20.90
C ALA A 419 -46.97 -4.56 -19.76
N ALA A 420 -47.57 -4.49 -18.57
CA ALA A 420 -46.93 -3.92 -17.38
C ALA A 420 -45.74 -4.77 -16.89
N GLU A 421 -45.91 -6.09 -16.82
CA GLU A 421 -44.87 -7.05 -16.44
C GLU A 421 -43.68 -7.01 -17.41
N ARG A 422 -43.94 -7.01 -18.72
CA ARG A 422 -42.89 -6.85 -19.76
C ARG A 422 -42.19 -5.50 -19.68
N ASN A 423 -42.87 -4.44 -19.24
CA ASN A 423 -42.27 -3.12 -19.02
C ASN A 423 -41.40 -3.12 -17.76
N GLN A 424 -41.90 -3.68 -16.65
CA GLN A 424 -41.14 -3.84 -15.40
C GLN A 424 -39.87 -4.67 -15.63
N ALA A 425 -39.95 -5.82 -16.30
CA ALA A 425 -38.79 -6.65 -16.63
C ALA A 425 -37.75 -5.91 -17.49
N GLN A 426 -38.19 -5.06 -18.42
CA GLN A 426 -37.29 -4.19 -19.19
C GLN A 426 -36.64 -3.11 -18.32
N GLN A 427 -37.38 -2.48 -17.39
CA GLN A 427 -36.82 -1.54 -16.43
C GLN A 427 -35.82 -2.20 -15.48
N GLU A 428 -36.09 -3.42 -15.01
CA GLU A 428 -35.21 -4.19 -14.13
C GLU A 428 -33.94 -4.61 -14.85
N TYR A 429 -34.03 -5.05 -16.11
CA TYR A 429 -32.87 -5.30 -16.97
C TYR A 429 -32.00 -4.05 -17.15
N LEU A 430 -32.62 -2.88 -17.41
CA LEU A 430 -31.91 -1.61 -17.52
C LEU A 430 -31.28 -1.17 -16.17
N LYS A 431 -31.99 -1.33 -15.05
CA LYS A 431 -31.45 -1.08 -13.69
C LYS A 431 -30.24 -1.97 -13.40
N ALA A 432 -30.30 -3.26 -13.76
CA ALA A 432 -29.19 -4.20 -13.63
C ALA A 432 -27.99 -3.81 -14.52
N GLN A 433 -28.24 -3.42 -15.79
CA GLN A 433 -27.19 -2.94 -16.70
C GLN A 433 -26.51 -1.65 -16.20
N ILE A 434 -27.29 -0.70 -15.67
CA ILE A 434 -26.78 0.53 -15.05
C ILE A 434 -25.96 0.21 -13.79
N LYS A 435 -26.42 -0.73 -12.96
CA LYS A 435 -25.68 -1.18 -11.78
C LYS A 435 -24.32 -1.79 -12.19
N LEU A 436 -24.32 -2.75 -13.12
CA LEU A 436 -23.10 -3.42 -13.59
C LEU A 436 -22.10 -2.40 -14.20
N LYS A 437 -22.59 -1.37 -14.91
CA LYS A 437 -21.74 -0.25 -15.38
C LYS A 437 -21.14 0.56 -14.22
N LYS A 438 -21.93 0.91 -13.20
CA LYS A 438 -21.45 1.62 -12.00
C LYS A 438 -20.47 0.80 -11.16
N ASP A 439 -20.74 -0.49 -10.98
CA ASP A 439 -19.87 -1.40 -10.22
C ASP A 439 -18.50 -1.51 -10.92
N ARG A 440 -18.50 -1.58 -12.26
CA ARG A 440 -17.28 -1.50 -13.09
C ARG A 440 -16.56 -0.17 -12.96
N GLU A 441 -17.27 0.96 -13.08
CA GLU A 441 -16.69 2.31 -12.92
C GLU A 441 -16.10 2.52 -11.51
N SER A 442 -16.68 1.91 -10.47
CA SER A 442 -16.11 1.89 -9.12
C SER A 442 -14.82 1.09 -9.08
N HIS A 443 -14.78 -0.10 -9.67
CA HIS A 443 -13.58 -0.94 -9.70
C HIS A 443 -12.42 -0.26 -10.45
N GLU A 444 -12.68 0.30 -11.64
CA GLU A 444 -11.68 1.05 -12.41
C GLU A 444 -11.17 2.26 -11.59
N LYS A 445 -12.06 2.98 -10.88
CA LYS A 445 -11.67 4.08 -9.98
C LYS A 445 -10.84 3.60 -8.77
N GLU A 446 -11.15 2.44 -8.21
CA GLU A 446 -10.38 1.84 -7.12
C GLU A 446 -8.98 1.40 -7.59
N GLU A 447 -8.85 0.90 -8.82
CA GLU A 447 -7.54 0.60 -9.43
C GLU A 447 -6.71 1.87 -9.64
N TYR A 448 -7.30 2.96 -10.14
CA TYR A 448 -6.62 4.25 -10.23
C TYR A 448 -6.21 4.81 -8.86
N ASN A 449 -7.05 4.66 -7.83
CA ASN A 449 -6.69 5.05 -6.47
C ASN A 449 -5.50 4.21 -5.94
N LYS A 450 -5.53 2.89 -6.12
CA LYS A 450 -4.42 1.98 -5.73
C LYS A 450 -3.12 2.36 -6.43
N GLN A 451 -3.16 2.70 -7.73
CA GLN A 451 -1.98 3.19 -8.47
C GLN A 451 -1.49 4.54 -7.92
N ALA A 452 -2.39 5.49 -7.64
CA ALA A 452 -2.03 6.79 -7.09
C ALA A 452 -1.39 6.68 -5.69
N ASP A 453 -1.86 5.77 -4.84
CA ASP A 453 -1.28 5.49 -3.52
C ASP A 453 0.07 4.76 -3.62
N MET A 454 0.24 3.84 -4.57
CA MET A 454 1.56 3.28 -4.90
C MET A 454 2.57 4.37 -5.30
N TRP A 455 2.18 5.33 -6.16
CA TRP A 455 3.02 6.47 -6.55
C TRP A 455 3.23 7.53 -5.45
N ARG A 456 2.44 7.51 -4.37
CA ARG A 456 2.72 8.29 -3.15
C ARG A 456 3.78 7.57 -2.32
N ASN A 457 3.57 6.29 -2.04
CA ASN A 457 4.49 5.44 -1.27
C ASN A 457 5.88 5.37 -1.93
N GLU A 458 5.93 5.26 -3.25
CA GLU A 458 7.19 5.25 -4.01
C GLU A 458 7.93 6.59 -3.95
N ARG A 459 7.21 7.73 -4.08
CA ARG A 459 7.81 9.06 -3.89
C ARG A 459 8.33 9.25 -2.49
N GLU A 460 7.56 8.89 -1.47
CA GLU A 460 8.01 8.95 -0.07
C GLU A 460 9.23 8.04 0.18
N ALA A 461 9.25 6.83 -0.38
CA ALA A 461 10.38 5.92 -0.26
C ALA A 461 11.64 6.49 -0.94
N ASN A 462 11.49 7.09 -2.11
CA ASN A 462 12.60 7.70 -2.84
C ASN A 462 13.08 9.00 -2.16
N GLU A 463 12.19 9.82 -1.62
CA GLU A 463 12.57 10.99 -0.81
C GLU A 463 13.31 10.56 0.48
N LYS A 464 12.86 9.50 1.15
CA LYS A 464 13.54 8.92 2.32
C LYS A 464 14.95 8.42 1.95
N LYS A 465 15.12 7.77 0.80
CA LYS A 465 16.44 7.37 0.26
C LYS A 465 17.32 8.58 -0.07
N GLU A 466 16.78 9.60 -0.74
CA GLU A 466 17.51 10.80 -1.14
C GLU A 466 17.97 11.60 0.08
N ARG A 467 17.09 11.82 1.08
CA ARG A 467 17.43 12.44 2.36
C ARG A 467 18.55 11.67 3.08
N LEU A 468 18.50 10.34 3.11
CA LEU A 468 19.57 9.50 3.70
C LEU A 468 20.89 9.64 2.92
N LEU A 469 20.86 9.62 1.60
CA LEU A 469 22.04 9.75 0.74
C LEU A 469 22.65 11.15 0.86
N GLN A 470 21.82 12.20 0.99
CA GLN A 470 22.27 13.56 1.25
C GLN A 470 22.85 13.72 2.67
N GLN A 471 22.29 13.05 3.69
CA GLN A 471 22.90 12.96 5.02
C GLN A 471 24.27 12.28 4.97
N GLN A 472 24.43 11.18 4.23
CA GLN A 472 25.73 10.53 4.04
C GLN A 472 26.73 11.44 3.31
N ARG A 473 26.31 12.18 2.28
CA ARG A 473 27.15 13.18 1.60
C ARG A 473 27.57 14.31 2.56
N ALA A 474 26.64 14.82 3.36
CA ALA A 474 26.92 15.86 4.35
C ALA A 474 27.90 15.36 5.44
N HIS A 475 27.72 14.14 5.94
CA HIS A 475 28.60 13.52 6.92
C HIS A 475 30.02 13.28 6.36
N LYS A 476 30.15 12.76 5.13
CA LYS A 476 31.45 12.61 4.44
C LYS A 476 32.15 13.96 4.27
N ASN A 477 31.43 15.01 3.87
CA ASN A 477 31.97 16.37 3.75
C ASN A 477 32.38 16.93 5.12
N GLN A 478 31.58 16.73 6.17
CA GLN A 478 31.93 17.12 7.55
C GLN A 478 33.22 16.42 8.04
N MET A 479 33.38 15.13 7.75
CA MET A 479 34.61 14.40 8.08
C MET A 479 35.82 14.92 7.29
N GLN A 480 35.67 15.23 6.00
CA GLN A 480 36.70 15.87 5.18
C GLN A 480 37.07 17.26 5.73
N GLN A 481 36.10 18.08 6.14
CA GLN A 481 36.34 19.38 6.77
C GLN A 481 37.05 19.26 8.13
N ASN A 482 36.69 18.26 8.94
CA ASN A 482 37.36 18.01 10.22
C ASN A 482 38.81 17.55 10.02
N TRP A 483 39.06 16.67 9.04
CA TRP A 483 40.41 16.26 8.66
C TRP A 483 41.25 17.42 8.10
N LEU A 484 40.66 18.28 7.26
CA LEU A 484 41.31 19.50 6.78
C LEU A 484 41.64 20.47 7.92
N LYS A 485 40.76 20.63 8.92
CA LYS A 485 41.06 21.42 10.13
C LYS A 485 42.22 20.83 10.92
N GLN A 486 42.24 19.51 11.17
CA GLN A 486 43.36 18.85 11.82
C GLN A 486 44.66 19.02 11.02
N GLN A 487 44.61 18.99 9.69
CA GLN A 487 45.79 19.25 8.84
C GLN A 487 46.26 20.71 8.90
N ILE A 488 45.33 21.67 8.99
CA ILE A 488 45.65 23.10 9.19
C ILE A 488 46.25 23.31 10.58
N GLU A 489 45.63 22.78 11.64
CA GLU A 489 46.14 22.86 13.01
C GLU A 489 47.52 22.19 13.15
N ALA A 490 47.74 21.05 12.50
CA ALA A 490 49.06 20.40 12.46
C ALA A 490 50.10 21.25 11.70
N LYS A 491 49.71 21.97 10.64
CA LYS A 491 50.59 22.92 9.94
C LYS A 491 50.84 24.19 10.74
N GLU A 492 49.84 24.77 11.41
CA GLU A 492 50.00 25.88 12.36
C GLU A 492 50.96 25.46 13.49
N GLN A 493 50.81 24.25 14.04
CA GLN A 493 51.74 23.70 15.04
C GLN A 493 53.14 23.42 14.50
N GLN A 494 53.30 23.07 13.22
CA GLN A 494 54.62 22.93 12.58
C GLN A 494 55.27 24.30 12.37
N LEU A 495 54.53 25.31 11.90
CA LEU A 495 55.01 26.71 11.78
C LEU A 495 55.29 27.39 13.13
N LEU A 496 54.72 26.87 14.22
CA LEU A 496 54.99 27.30 15.59
C LEU A 496 56.15 26.53 16.26
N LYS A 497 56.64 25.45 15.65
CA LYS A 497 57.95 24.89 15.99
C LYS A 497 59.01 25.75 15.30
N ALA A 498 60.07 26.09 16.03
CA ALA A 498 61.16 26.86 15.44
C ALA A 498 61.93 25.98 14.45
N ASP A 499 62.37 26.54 13.33
CA ASP A 499 63.03 25.84 12.22
C ASP A 499 64.41 25.24 12.56
N HIS A 500 64.86 25.35 13.81
CA HIS A 500 66.12 24.78 14.28
C HIS A 500 66.08 23.25 14.14
N THR A 501 66.95 22.68 13.31
CA THR A 501 67.15 21.24 13.28
C THR A 501 67.77 20.78 14.61
N ASN A 502 67.49 19.53 15.02
CA ASN A 502 68.06 18.97 16.26
C ASN A 502 69.60 19.04 16.28
N LEU A 503 70.25 19.00 15.11
CA LEU A 503 71.69 19.15 14.96
C LEU A 503 72.16 20.58 15.26
N GLU A 504 71.48 21.60 14.76
CA GLU A 504 71.78 23.00 15.09
C GLU A 504 71.53 23.31 16.57
N VAL A 505 70.52 22.69 17.19
CA VAL A 505 70.28 22.79 18.63
C VAL A 505 71.42 22.15 19.43
N GLN A 506 71.95 21.00 19.00
CA GLN A 506 73.13 20.37 19.62
C GLN A 506 74.41 21.21 19.44
N ILE A 507 74.68 21.70 18.22
CA ILE A 507 75.86 22.52 17.94
C ILE A 507 75.86 23.82 18.76
N ASN A 508 74.69 24.47 18.90
CA ASN A 508 74.54 25.69 19.68
C ASN A 508 74.23 25.44 21.17
N GLN A 509 74.29 24.20 21.67
CA GLN A 509 73.78 23.84 23.00
C GLN A 509 74.48 24.58 24.15
N SER A 510 75.79 24.81 24.03
CA SER A 510 76.57 25.58 25.02
C SER A 510 76.26 27.09 25.01
N LEU A 511 75.92 27.64 23.84
CA LEU A 511 75.41 29.01 23.70
C LEU A 511 73.99 29.14 24.28
N LEU A 512 73.13 28.15 24.02
CA LEU A 512 71.76 28.10 24.55
C LEU A 512 71.73 27.92 26.08
N GLN A 513 72.67 27.16 26.65
CA GLN A 513 72.86 27.07 28.11
C GLN A 513 73.23 28.44 28.70
N LYS A 514 74.25 29.13 28.17
CA LYS A 514 74.62 30.48 28.61
C LYS A 514 73.49 31.51 28.44
N VAL A 515 72.69 31.40 27.38
CA VAL A 515 71.50 32.25 27.18
C VAL A 515 70.38 31.93 28.19
N ASN A 516 70.23 30.69 28.64
CA ASN A 516 69.31 30.35 29.74
C ASN A 516 69.84 30.85 31.09
N GLU A 517 71.14 30.70 31.38
CA GLU A 517 71.78 31.27 32.56
C GLU A 517 71.57 32.79 32.63
N MET A 518 71.76 33.51 31.52
CA MET A 518 71.45 34.94 31.42
C MET A 518 69.94 35.25 31.53
N LYS A 519 69.04 34.39 31.04
CA LYS A 519 67.57 34.55 31.23
C LYS A 519 67.11 34.34 32.66
N HIS A 520 67.89 33.62 33.48
CA HIS A 520 67.68 33.50 34.92
C HIS A 520 68.29 34.69 35.70
N SER A 521 68.78 35.73 35.02
CA SER A 521 68.91 37.07 35.59
C SER A 521 67.67 37.91 35.20
N ASP A 522 66.90 38.35 36.20
CA ASP A 522 65.46 38.64 36.06
C ASP A 522 65.05 39.91 35.24
N ALA A 523 66.00 40.61 34.61
CA ALA A 523 65.74 41.92 34.00
C ALA A 523 64.90 41.89 32.71
N VAL A 524 65.05 40.86 31.86
CA VAL A 524 64.58 40.90 30.45
C VAL A 524 63.33 40.04 30.18
N SER A 525 63.14 38.95 30.93
CA SER A 525 62.05 37.99 30.73
C SER A 525 60.65 38.65 30.77
N THR A 526 60.48 39.58 31.70
CA THR A 526 59.21 40.21 32.09
C THR A 526 58.56 41.05 31.00
N VAL A 527 59.32 41.62 30.07
CA VAL A 527 58.79 42.45 28.97
C VAL A 527 58.43 41.59 27.77
N ALA A 528 59.33 40.72 27.32
CA ALA A 528 59.11 39.84 26.17
C ALA A 528 57.92 38.89 26.39
N GLY A 529 57.77 38.36 27.61
CA GLY A 529 56.61 37.54 28.00
C GLY A 529 55.29 38.31 27.90
N LYS A 530 55.21 39.51 28.50
CA LYS A 530 54.01 40.36 28.46
C LYS A 530 53.61 40.75 27.03
N THR A 531 54.59 41.07 26.18
CA THR A 531 54.31 41.39 24.75
C THR A 531 53.78 40.17 24.00
N ARG A 532 54.40 38.99 24.13
CA ARG A 532 53.89 37.75 23.50
C ARG A 532 52.49 37.37 23.98
N GLN A 533 52.21 37.56 25.28
CA GLN A 533 50.88 37.29 25.83
C GLN A 533 49.83 38.26 25.28
N ARG A 534 50.12 39.57 25.25
CA ARG A 534 49.23 40.58 24.66
C ARG A 534 48.98 40.36 23.16
N SER A 535 49.97 39.88 22.40
CA SER A 535 49.79 39.49 21.00
C SER A 535 48.87 38.27 20.83
N ARG A 536 48.95 37.27 21.72
CA ARG A 536 47.99 36.15 21.74
C ARG A 536 46.58 36.62 22.07
N GLU A 537 46.41 37.45 23.09
CA GLU A 537 45.12 38.00 23.50
C GLU A 537 44.44 38.80 22.37
N LEU A 538 45.21 39.61 21.62
CA LEU A 538 44.70 40.31 20.43
C LEU A 538 44.25 39.35 19.33
N HIS A 539 45.05 38.34 19.00
CA HIS A 539 44.73 37.37 17.94
C HIS A 539 43.51 36.49 18.31
N ASP A 540 43.34 36.13 19.59
CA ASP A 540 42.14 35.42 20.07
C ASP A 540 40.90 36.32 20.11
N VAL A 541 41.05 37.62 20.38
CA VAL A 541 39.97 38.61 20.19
C VAL A 541 39.60 38.72 18.70
N GLU A 542 40.57 38.76 17.80
CA GLU A 542 40.36 38.86 16.36
C GLU A 542 39.58 37.63 15.83
N LYS A 543 40.04 36.41 16.13
CA LYS A 543 39.30 35.15 15.85
C LYS A 543 37.89 35.14 16.45
N ARG A 544 37.66 35.76 17.63
CA ARG A 544 36.32 35.94 18.23
C ARG A 544 35.46 36.98 17.50
N THR A 545 36.04 38.01 16.88
CA THR A 545 35.27 38.97 16.07
C THR A 545 34.84 38.38 14.73
N ASP A 546 35.72 37.65 14.03
CA ASP A 546 35.39 37.05 12.73
C ASP A 546 34.37 35.91 12.85
N SER A 547 34.48 35.09 13.89
CA SER A 547 33.44 34.10 14.22
C SER A 547 32.11 34.72 14.69
N ARG A 548 32.09 36.02 15.02
CA ARG A 548 30.86 36.82 15.19
C ARG A 548 30.33 37.35 13.85
N LYS A 549 31.20 37.89 12.98
CA LYS A 549 30.83 38.35 11.61
C LYS A 549 30.19 37.21 10.80
N LEU A 550 30.75 36.01 10.88
CA LEU A 550 30.22 34.78 10.25
C LEU A 550 28.86 34.30 10.80
N LYS A 551 28.39 34.86 11.92
CA LYS A 551 27.07 34.57 12.51
C LYS A 551 26.01 35.63 12.24
N ASP A 552 26.36 36.77 11.63
CA ASP A 552 25.37 37.78 11.23
C ASP A 552 24.57 37.27 10.00
N PRO A 553 23.25 37.05 10.11
CA PRO A 553 22.45 36.54 9.00
C PRO A 553 22.40 37.49 7.78
N ARG A 554 22.81 38.76 7.92
CA ARG A 554 22.88 39.74 6.82
C ARG A 554 24.11 39.58 5.92
N LEU A 555 25.16 38.87 6.37
CA LEU A 555 26.44 38.73 5.66
C LEU A 555 26.63 37.37 4.96
N LYS A 556 25.54 36.64 4.69
CA LYS A 556 25.61 35.46 3.81
C LYS A 556 25.90 35.90 2.37
N PRO A 557 26.93 35.34 1.69
CA PRO A 557 27.19 35.68 0.30
C PRO A 557 25.99 35.26 -0.56
N THR A 558 25.51 36.16 -1.41
CA THR A 558 24.40 35.88 -2.32
C THR A 558 24.82 34.85 -3.36
N THR A 559 24.45 33.59 -3.16
CA THR A 559 24.57 32.54 -4.18
C THR A 559 23.72 32.94 -5.39
N ARG A 560 24.36 33.40 -6.46
CA ARG A 560 23.71 33.60 -7.76
C ARG A 560 23.05 32.29 -8.19
N LYS A 561 21.84 32.41 -8.75
CA LYS A 561 21.22 31.38 -9.57
C LYS A 561 21.84 31.37 -10.96
#